data_AF-A0A9X0AZ94-F1
#
_entry.id   AF-A0A9X0AZ94-F1
#
_cell.length_a   1.000
_cell.length_b   1.000
_cell.length_c   1.000
_cell.angle_alpha   90.00
_cell.angle_beta   90.00
_cell.angle_gamma   90.00
#
_symmetry.space_group_name_H-M   'P 1'
#
loop_
_entity.id
_entity.type
_entity.pdbx_description
1 polymer ?
#
loop_
_entity_poly.entity_id
_entity_poly.type
_entity_poly.pdbx_seq_one_letter_code
_entity_poly.pdbx_strand_id
1 'polypeptide(L)'
;MPRPTLDFDARAASEPLLRTTNAARRHLTSFWDGFVDFAFNDNVLHVAIGLIIAQSFTTLITSLVSSVLLPPLSLLPFLNKNLDEKFAVLRPGPHYGGTLHNHTEIGGGVGGNSTVVVQMGIEFLYGAGYNTLKQALDDGAIVLAWGSFLNNVINFIGVGLALYGIAGLYQCFSQDNAIIKHTVRCKYCRKKIFEKALRCVFCSSWQDGREDLPPAPHAPPAPR
;
A
#
# COMPACT_ATOMS: atom_id res chain seq x y z
N MET A 1 -69.23 39.64 26.24
CA MET A 1 -68.49 39.45 24.97
C MET A 1 -67.64 38.19 25.12
N PRO A 2 -67.83 37.12 24.32
CA PRO A 2 -66.92 36.00 24.33
C PRO A 2 -65.65 36.36 23.53
N ARG A 3 -64.48 35.93 24.00
CA ARG A 3 -63.21 36.05 23.25
C ARG A 3 -63.18 34.99 22.13
N PRO A 4 -62.67 35.30 20.93
CA PRO A 4 -62.47 34.30 19.90
C PRO A 4 -61.28 33.41 20.31
N THR A 5 -61.49 32.10 20.42
CA THR A 5 -60.39 31.15 20.56
C THR A 5 -59.76 30.97 19.18
N LEU A 6 -58.53 31.47 19.03
CA LEU A 6 -57.67 31.17 17.91
C LEU A 6 -57.09 29.77 18.14
N ASP A 7 -57.93 28.75 17.98
CA ASP A 7 -57.49 27.38 17.82
C ASP A 7 -57.03 27.22 16.36
N PHE A 8 -55.89 27.86 16.04
CA PHE A 8 -55.22 27.64 14.76
C PHE A 8 -54.58 26.25 14.84
N ASP A 9 -55.18 25.29 14.15
CA ASP A 9 -54.84 23.86 14.12
C ASP A 9 -53.33 23.60 13.92
N ALA A 10 -52.56 23.56 15.00
CA ALA A 10 -51.14 23.19 14.97
C ALA A 10 -50.91 21.76 14.41
N ARG A 11 -51.93 20.89 14.47
CA ARG A 11 -51.92 19.56 13.86
C ARG A 11 -51.97 19.61 12.32
N ALA A 12 -52.81 20.46 11.74
CA ALA A 12 -52.99 20.56 10.28
C ALA A 12 -51.73 21.11 9.57
N ALA A 13 -50.96 21.98 10.22
CA ALA A 13 -49.70 22.50 9.68
C ALA A 13 -48.53 21.48 9.78
N SER A 14 -48.59 20.53 10.72
CA SER A 14 -47.52 19.56 10.98
C SER A 14 -47.56 18.30 10.09
N GLU A 15 -48.73 17.91 9.59
CA GLU A 15 -48.92 16.74 8.71
C GLU A 15 -48.13 16.78 7.39
N PRO A 16 -48.07 17.91 6.63
CA PRO A 16 -47.28 17.95 5.40
C PRO A 16 -45.77 17.85 5.67
N LEU A 17 -45.28 18.43 6.78
CA LEU A 17 -43.87 18.30 7.17
C LEU A 17 -43.51 16.90 7.69
N LEU A 18 -44.43 16.24 8.39
CA LEU A 18 -44.24 14.84 8.79
C LEU A 18 -44.27 13.89 7.60
N ARG A 19 -45.04 14.19 6.53
CA ARG A 19 -45.02 13.38 5.31
C ARG A 19 -43.74 13.56 4.50
N THR A 20 -43.22 14.78 4.37
CA THR A 20 -41.95 15.03 3.66
C THR A 20 -40.75 14.44 4.41
N THR A 21 -40.70 14.58 5.73
CA THR A 21 -39.63 13.97 6.55
C THR A 21 -39.68 12.44 6.55
N ASN A 22 -40.86 11.84 6.64
CA ASN A 22 -40.99 10.38 6.59
C ASN A 22 -40.73 9.79 5.19
N ALA A 23 -41.06 10.50 4.11
CA ALA A 23 -40.72 10.08 2.75
C ALA A 23 -39.20 10.12 2.51
N ALA A 24 -38.54 11.21 2.94
CA ALA A 24 -37.08 11.32 2.88
C ALA A 24 -36.39 10.23 3.73
N ARG A 25 -36.90 9.95 4.93
CA ARG A 25 -36.37 8.90 5.81
C ARG A 25 -36.45 7.51 5.19
N ARG A 26 -37.55 7.15 4.52
CA ARG A 26 -37.72 5.83 3.88
C ARG A 26 -36.79 5.63 2.69
N HIS A 27 -36.54 6.68 1.91
CA HIS A 27 -35.56 6.59 0.83
C HIS A 27 -34.15 6.38 1.39
N LEU A 28 -33.75 7.16 2.40
CA LEU A 28 -32.43 7.02 3.02
C LEU A 28 -32.22 5.64 3.66
N THR A 29 -33.23 5.07 4.33
CA THR A 29 -33.11 3.71 4.89
C THR A 29 -33.05 2.65 3.79
N SER A 30 -33.87 2.77 2.74
CA SER A 30 -33.82 1.82 1.61
C SER A 30 -32.49 1.85 0.86
N PHE A 31 -31.88 3.03 0.69
CA PHE A 31 -30.55 3.14 0.11
C PHE A 31 -29.47 2.56 1.02
N TRP A 32 -29.58 2.75 2.34
CA TRP A 32 -28.66 2.18 3.31
C TRP A 32 -28.75 0.65 3.36
N ASP A 33 -29.95 0.09 3.41
CA ASP A 33 -30.18 -1.36 3.42
C ASP A 33 -29.62 -2.00 2.13
N GLY A 34 -29.85 -1.37 0.97
CA GLY A 34 -29.27 -1.82 -0.30
C GLY A 34 -27.75 -1.69 -0.39
N PHE A 35 -27.16 -0.66 0.23
CA PHE A 35 -25.70 -0.52 0.34
C PHE A 35 -25.10 -1.58 1.25
N VAL A 36 -25.75 -1.87 2.37
CA VAL A 36 -25.32 -2.91 3.32
C VAL A 36 -25.36 -4.29 2.66
N ASP A 37 -26.45 -4.63 1.97
CA ASP A 37 -26.54 -5.86 1.16
C ASP A 37 -25.47 -5.89 0.06
N PHE A 38 -25.19 -4.74 -0.58
CA PHE A 38 -24.14 -4.66 -1.58
C PHE A 38 -22.73 -4.89 -1.00
N ALA A 39 -22.43 -4.30 0.15
CA ALA A 39 -21.13 -4.37 0.82
C ALA A 39 -20.85 -5.78 1.38
N PHE A 40 -21.88 -6.51 1.80
CA PHE A 40 -21.76 -7.89 2.28
C PHE A 40 -21.76 -8.93 1.16
N ASN A 41 -21.88 -8.53 -0.11
CA ASN A 41 -21.66 -9.46 -1.21
C ASN A 41 -20.21 -9.95 -1.24
N ASP A 42 -20.02 -11.28 -1.16
CA ASP A 42 -18.72 -11.94 -1.13
C ASP A 42 -17.78 -11.51 -2.27
N ASN A 43 -18.33 -11.26 -3.46
CA ASN A 43 -17.56 -10.84 -4.63
C ASN A 43 -16.91 -9.45 -4.45
N VAL A 44 -17.63 -8.50 -3.84
CA VAL A 44 -17.16 -7.13 -3.64
C VAL A 44 -16.27 -7.05 -2.40
N LEU A 45 -16.66 -7.76 -1.34
CA LEU A 45 -15.96 -7.78 -0.06
C LEU A 45 -14.52 -8.29 -0.21
N HIS A 46 -14.31 -9.36 -0.99
CA HIS A 46 -12.97 -9.91 -1.21
C HIS A 46 -12.04 -8.93 -1.92
N VAL A 47 -12.55 -8.22 -2.94
CA VAL A 47 -11.77 -7.19 -3.66
C VAL A 47 -11.46 -6.00 -2.75
N ALA A 48 -12.43 -5.56 -1.95
CA ALA A 48 -12.26 -4.45 -1.02
C ALA A 48 -11.22 -4.74 0.05
N ILE A 49 -11.26 -5.94 0.67
CA ILE A 49 -10.27 -6.37 1.67
C ILE A 49 -8.87 -6.42 1.04
N GLY A 50 -8.75 -6.93 -0.19
CA GLY A 50 -7.49 -6.94 -0.93
C GLY A 50 -6.88 -5.55 -1.12
N LEU A 51 -7.69 -4.56 -1.49
CA LEU A 51 -7.23 -3.18 -1.68
C LEU A 51 -6.77 -2.54 -0.35
N ILE A 52 -7.53 -2.72 0.73
CA ILE A 52 -7.23 -2.13 2.05
C ILE A 52 -5.91 -2.68 2.59
N ILE A 53 -5.70 -3.99 2.50
CA ILE A 53 -4.46 -4.63 2.92
C ILE A 53 -3.29 -4.15 2.05
N ALA A 54 -3.49 -4.01 0.73
CA ALA A 54 -2.44 -3.50 -0.16
C ALA A 54 -2.00 -2.08 0.21
N GLN A 55 -2.95 -1.15 0.39
CA GLN A 55 -2.64 0.25 0.71
C GLN A 55 -1.93 0.41 2.07
N SER A 56 -2.40 -0.32 3.09
CA SER A 56 -1.79 -0.30 4.42
C SER A 56 -0.41 -0.97 4.45
N PHE A 57 -0.24 -2.07 3.73
CA PHE A 57 1.05 -2.75 3.62
C PHE A 57 2.10 -1.88 2.92
N THR A 58 1.73 -1.19 1.82
CA THR A 58 2.63 -0.25 1.14
C THR A 58 3.13 0.84 2.09
N THR A 59 2.24 1.45 2.88
CA THR A 59 2.64 2.50 3.85
C THR A 59 3.56 1.96 4.94
N LEU A 60 3.26 0.78 5.50
CA LEU A 60 4.11 0.15 6.51
C LEU A 60 5.52 -0.13 5.99
N ILE A 61 5.63 -0.66 4.77
CA ILE A 61 6.93 -0.91 4.15
C ILE A 61 7.67 0.42 3.93
N THR A 62 7.03 1.45 3.36
CA THR A 62 7.69 2.74 3.14
C THR A 62 8.18 3.38 4.44
N SER A 63 7.43 3.23 5.54
CA SER A 63 7.84 3.69 6.87
C SER A 63 9.01 2.88 7.40
N LEU A 64 9.02 1.56 7.21
CA LEU A 64 10.11 0.70 7.67
C LEU A 64 11.40 0.99 6.90
N VAL A 65 11.34 1.17 5.58
CA VAL A 65 12.52 1.56 4.78
C VAL A 65 13.04 2.92 5.25
N SER A 66 12.15 3.90 5.39
CA SER A 66 12.54 5.26 5.75
C SER A 66 13.10 5.37 7.17
N SER A 67 12.56 4.61 8.12
CA SER A 67 12.93 4.71 9.54
C SER A 67 14.00 3.71 9.97
N VAL A 68 14.10 2.54 9.33
CA VAL A 68 15.01 1.46 9.75
C VAL A 68 16.19 1.30 8.80
N LEU A 69 15.98 1.40 7.48
CA LEU A 69 17.07 1.21 6.51
C LEU A 69 17.83 2.49 6.20
N LEU A 70 17.16 3.64 6.09
CA LEU A 70 17.84 4.89 5.78
C LEU A 70 18.87 5.36 6.83
N PRO A 71 18.70 5.15 8.16
CA PRO A 71 19.73 5.56 9.12
C PRO A 71 21.05 4.77 9.00
N PRO A 72 21.07 3.43 8.91
CA PRO A 72 22.28 2.66 8.61
C PRO A 72 22.84 2.96 7.22
N LEU A 73 21.99 3.16 6.22
CA LEU A 73 22.41 3.47 4.86
C LEU A 73 23.03 4.88 4.76
N SER A 74 22.57 5.82 5.60
CA SER A 74 23.11 7.18 5.70
C SER A 74 24.50 7.26 6.34
N LEU A 75 24.95 6.21 7.03
CA LEU A 75 26.31 6.11 7.56
C LEU A 75 27.33 5.71 6.49
N LEU A 76 26.88 5.28 5.32
CA LEU A 76 27.77 4.95 4.21
C LEU A 76 28.16 6.23 3.46
N PRO A 77 29.46 6.56 3.37
CA PRO A 77 29.94 7.82 2.79
C PRO A 77 29.66 7.97 1.29
N PHE A 78 29.29 6.88 0.61
CA PHE A 78 28.96 6.90 -0.82
C PHE A 78 27.50 7.29 -1.11
N LEU A 79 26.60 7.28 -0.11
CA LEU A 79 25.16 7.49 -0.30
C LEU A 79 24.66 8.59 0.65
N ASN A 80 24.89 9.84 0.25
CA ASN A 80 24.47 11.00 1.04
C ASN A 80 22.94 11.16 1.01
N LYS A 81 22.26 11.37 2.14
CA LYS A 81 20.79 11.56 2.16
C LYS A 81 20.27 12.73 1.33
N ASN A 82 21.14 13.66 0.94
CA ASN A 82 20.78 14.78 0.06
C ASN A 82 20.84 14.43 -1.44
N LEU A 83 20.65 13.16 -1.80
CA LEU A 83 20.49 12.78 -3.21
C LEU A 83 19.28 13.46 -3.84
N ASP A 84 18.16 13.63 -3.12
CA ASP A 84 16.95 14.30 -3.64
C ASP A 84 17.21 15.75 -4.10
N GLU A 85 18.16 16.42 -3.46
CA GLU A 85 18.54 17.81 -3.75
C GLU A 85 19.62 17.92 -4.82
N LYS A 86 20.14 16.79 -5.32
CA LYS A 86 21.02 16.77 -6.49
C LYS A 86 20.19 16.90 -7.75
N PHE A 87 20.00 18.15 -8.16
CA PHE A 87 19.37 18.49 -9.42
C PHE A 87 20.34 19.29 -10.29
N ALA A 88 20.30 19.01 -11.60
CA ALA A 88 21.10 19.72 -12.58
C ALA A 88 20.21 20.75 -13.28
N VAL A 89 20.55 22.03 -13.17
CA VAL A 89 19.85 23.09 -13.89
C VAL A 89 20.46 23.20 -15.29
N LEU A 90 19.66 22.92 -16.32
CA LEU A 90 20.07 23.03 -17.72
C LEU A 90 19.86 24.45 -18.26
N ARG A 91 18.85 25.15 -17.76
CA ARG A 91 18.55 26.53 -18.12
C ARG A 91 18.04 27.29 -16.88
N PRO A 92 18.72 28.38 -16.46
CA PRO A 92 18.29 29.15 -15.31
C PRO A 92 17.00 29.91 -15.63
N GLY A 93 16.14 30.01 -14.62
CA GLY A 93 14.91 30.82 -14.64
C GLY A 93 15.18 32.34 -14.54
N PRO A 94 14.17 33.18 -14.80
CA PRO A 94 14.30 34.65 -14.80
C PRO A 94 14.73 35.26 -13.46
N HIS A 95 14.49 34.56 -12.35
CA HIS A 95 14.76 35.00 -10.99
C HIS A 95 15.94 34.25 -10.33
N TYR A 96 16.96 33.90 -11.13
CA TYR A 96 18.17 33.28 -10.61
C TYR A 96 18.96 34.24 -9.71
N GLY A 97 18.87 34.05 -8.40
CA GLY A 97 19.55 34.88 -7.38
C GLY A 97 21.05 34.60 -7.21
N GLY A 98 21.65 33.74 -8.04
CA GLY A 98 23.07 33.44 -8.01
C GLY A 98 23.86 34.35 -8.96
N THR A 99 24.85 35.07 -8.46
CA THR A 99 25.95 35.52 -9.32
C THR A 99 26.60 34.27 -9.92
N LEU A 100 26.60 34.17 -11.26
CA LEU A 100 27.46 33.23 -11.99
C LEU A 100 28.90 33.52 -11.53
N HIS A 101 29.43 32.70 -10.62
CA HIS A 101 30.86 32.68 -10.39
C HIS A 101 31.48 32.18 -11.69
N ASN A 102 31.97 33.14 -12.48
CA ASN A 102 33.09 32.90 -13.37
C ASN A 102 34.12 32.13 -12.56
N HIS A 103 34.47 30.96 -13.06
CA HIS A 103 35.38 30.00 -12.46
C HIS A 103 36.75 30.66 -12.23
N THR A 104 36.91 31.37 -11.11
CA THR A 104 38.22 31.66 -10.47
C THR A 104 38.19 32.22 -9.05
N GLU A 105 37.05 32.42 -8.36
CA GLU A 105 37.13 33.06 -7.03
C GLU A 105 36.50 32.25 -5.89
N ILE A 106 37.42 31.52 -5.25
CA ILE A 106 37.55 31.30 -3.81
C ILE A 106 36.96 32.49 -3.02
N GLY A 107 35.76 32.30 -2.45
CA GLY A 107 35.30 33.01 -1.25
C GLY A 107 34.96 34.50 -1.33
N GLY A 108 33.78 34.85 -0.82
CA GLY A 108 33.56 36.12 -0.11
C GLY A 108 32.76 37.20 -0.84
N GLY A 109 31.51 37.40 -0.41
CA GLY A 109 30.94 38.72 -0.07
C GLY A 109 30.66 39.79 -1.14
N VAL A 110 29.38 40.20 -1.19
CA VAL A 110 28.84 41.57 -1.37
C VAL A 110 29.03 42.30 -2.72
N GLY A 111 27.89 42.61 -3.37
CA GLY A 111 27.62 43.92 -3.99
C GLY A 111 27.61 44.05 -5.53
N GLY A 112 26.42 44.30 -6.09
CA GLY A 112 26.20 45.31 -7.15
C GLY A 112 26.48 44.99 -8.64
N ASN A 113 25.44 45.26 -9.45
CA ASN A 113 25.42 45.52 -10.91
C ASN A 113 25.37 44.31 -11.88
N SER A 114 24.41 44.42 -12.80
CA SER A 114 23.94 43.43 -13.76
C SER A 114 24.69 43.52 -15.08
N THR A 115 25.36 42.45 -15.49
CA THR A 115 25.62 42.18 -16.91
C THR A 115 25.37 40.70 -17.21
N VAL A 116 24.41 40.48 -18.10
CA VAL A 116 23.90 39.17 -18.50
C VAL A 116 24.81 38.62 -19.60
N VAL A 117 25.63 37.63 -19.27
CA VAL A 117 26.31 36.78 -20.25
C VAL A 117 25.57 35.44 -20.35
N VAL A 118 24.72 35.32 -21.37
CA VAL A 118 24.11 34.06 -21.79
C VAL A 118 25.16 33.29 -22.60
N GLN A 119 26.07 32.61 -21.92
CA GLN A 119 26.96 31.66 -22.57
C GLN A 119 26.20 30.33 -22.69
N MET A 120 25.71 30.06 -23.90
CA MET A 120 25.08 28.81 -24.31
C MET A 120 26.14 27.69 -24.29
N GLY A 121 26.40 27.13 -23.11
CA GLY A 121 27.32 26.03 -22.90
C GLY A 121 26.72 25.05 -21.90
N ILE A 122 26.88 23.76 -22.16
CA ILE A 122 26.39 22.64 -21.33
C ILE A 122 27.24 22.54 -20.06
N GLU A 123 27.37 23.63 -19.32
CA GLU A 123 27.96 23.63 -17.99
C GLU A 123 26.84 23.32 -17.00
N PHE A 124 26.84 22.08 -16.51
CA PHE A 124 26.11 21.69 -15.33
C PHE A 124 26.45 22.68 -14.20
N LEU A 125 25.58 23.67 -13.97
CA LEU A 125 25.64 24.58 -12.83
C LEU A 125 25.40 23.77 -11.56
N TYR A 126 26.45 23.10 -11.10
CA TYR A 126 26.45 22.37 -9.84
C TYR A 126 26.60 23.39 -8.72
N GLY A 127 25.47 23.70 -8.05
CA GLY A 127 25.49 24.43 -6.78
C GLY A 127 25.44 25.95 -6.87
N ALA A 128 24.78 26.53 -7.86
CA ALA A 128 24.53 27.97 -7.86
C ALA A 128 23.01 28.28 -7.98
N GLY A 129 22.52 29.14 -7.08
CA GLY A 129 21.23 29.83 -7.14
C GLY A 129 20.07 29.25 -6.33
N TYR A 130 19.92 27.92 -6.25
CA TYR A 130 18.71 27.32 -5.66
C TYR A 130 19.04 26.33 -4.54
N ASN A 131 18.52 26.58 -3.35
CA ASN A 131 18.68 25.69 -2.19
C ASN A 131 17.73 24.49 -2.25
N THR A 132 16.68 24.56 -3.08
CA THR A 132 15.70 23.48 -3.21
C THR A 132 15.26 23.31 -4.66
N LEU A 133 14.94 22.08 -5.02
CA LEU A 133 14.37 21.72 -6.33
C LEU A 133 13.05 22.46 -6.61
N LYS A 134 12.27 22.69 -5.56
CA LYS A 134 10.96 23.37 -5.60
C LYS A 134 11.11 24.81 -6.07
N GLN A 135 12.08 25.52 -5.50
CA GLN A 135 12.42 26.89 -5.87
C GLN A 135 12.86 26.98 -7.34
N ALA A 136 13.74 26.07 -7.77
CA ALA A 136 14.18 26.04 -9.17
C ALA A 136 13.02 25.77 -10.16
N LEU A 137 12.04 24.95 -9.75
CA LEU A 137 10.84 24.66 -10.55
C LEU A 137 9.88 25.85 -10.61
N ASP A 138 9.67 26.53 -9.47
CA ASP A 138 8.81 27.72 -9.35
C ASP A 138 9.37 28.90 -10.17
N ASP A 139 10.68 28.99 -10.30
CA ASP A 139 11.37 29.98 -11.15
C ASP A 139 11.36 29.62 -12.64
N GLY A 140 10.72 28.51 -13.03
CA GLY A 140 10.62 28.07 -14.42
C GLY A 140 11.95 27.58 -15.02
N ALA A 141 12.92 27.20 -14.18
CA ALA A 141 14.16 26.61 -14.64
C ALA A 141 13.89 25.19 -15.18
N ILE A 142 14.59 24.83 -16.26
CA ILE A 142 14.53 23.47 -16.79
C ILE A 142 15.55 22.65 -16.01
N VAL A 143 15.05 21.78 -15.14
CA VAL A 143 15.84 21.04 -14.16
C VAL A 143 15.78 19.54 -14.44
N LEU A 144 16.94 18.90 -14.57
CA LEU A 144 17.12 17.45 -14.55
C LEU A 144 17.38 16.99 -13.10
N ALA A 145 16.30 16.64 -12.40
CA ALA A 145 16.33 16.11 -11.04
C ALA A 145 16.62 14.61 -11.01
N TRP A 146 17.86 14.22 -11.36
CA TRP A 146 18.29 12.81 -11.32
C TRP A 146 18.37 12.26 -9.89
N GLY A 147 18.53 13.15 -8.92
CA GLY A 147 18.56 12.87 -7.49
C GLY A 147 17.33 12.14 -6.94
N SER A 148 16.13 12.67 -7.21
CA SER A 148 14.87 12.09 -6.74
C SER A 148 14.56 10.75 -7.39
N PHE A 149 15.00 10.54 -8.63
CA PHE A 149 14.89 9.26 -9.29
C PHE A 149 15.74 8.19 -8.58
N LEU A 150 17.00 8.51 -8.29
CA LEU A 150 17.90 7.56 -7.63
C LEU A 150 17.44 7.24 -6.21
N ASN A 151 16.89 8.23 -5.49
CA ASN A 151 16.27 7.99 -4.19
C ASN A 151 15.10 6.99 -4.29
N ASN A 152 14.21 7.13 -5.28
CA ASN A 152 13.12 6.17 -5.50
C ASN A 152 13.62 4.76 -5.84
N VAL A 153 14.72 4.64 -6.61
CA VAL A 153 15.34 3.35 -6.92
C VAL A 153 15.95 2.71 -5.66
N ILE A 154 16.67 3.49 -4.86
CA ILE A 154 17.26 3.03 -3.60
C ILE A 154 16.15 2.61 -2.63
N ASN A 155 15.06 3.37 -2.55
CA ASN A 155 13.89 3.01 -1.75
C ASN A 155 13.27 1.69 -2.24
N PHE A 156 13.09 1.50 -3.55
CA PHE A 156 12.56 0.24 -4.11
C PHE A 156 13.45 -0.97 -3.78
N ILE A 157 14.77 -0.83 -3.92
CA ILE A 157 15.72 -1.89 -3.55
C ILE A 157 15.68 -2.12 -2.03
N GLY A 158 15.60 -1.06 -1.23
CA GLY A 158 15.47 -1.10 0.21
C GLY A 158 14.22 -1.85 0.66
N VAL A 159 13.07 -1.63 0.02
CA VAL A 159 11.82 -2.38 0.25
C VAL A 159 12.06 -3.88 0.06
N GLY A 160 12.67 -4.27 -1.06
CA GLY A 160 12.95 -5.68 -1.35
C GLY A 160 13.87 -6.32 -0.31
N LEU A 161 14.92 -5.60 0.09
CA LEU A 161 15.91 -6.08 1.07
C LEU A 161 15.33 -6.13 2.48
N ALA A 162 14.44 -5.19 2.84
CA ALA A 162 13.70 -5.21 4.10
C ALA A 162 12.74 -6.40 4.19
N LEU A 163 11.95 -6.66 3.14
CA LEU A 163 11.03 -7.81 3.10
C LEU A 163 11.81 -9.13 3.14
N TYR A 164 12.94 -9.21 2.44
CA TYR A 164 13.85 -10.34 2.54
C TYR A 164 14.41 -10.51 3.95
N GLY A 165 14.81 -9.41 4.61
CA GLY A 165 15.29 -9.42 5.99
C GLY A 165 14.23 -9.90 6.98
N ILE A 166 12.97 -9.47 6.84
CA ILE A 166 11.86 -9.92 7.69
C ILE A 166 11.53 -11.40 7.42
N ALA A 167 11.49 -11.81 6.15
CA ALA A 167 11.27 -13.22 5.79
C ALA A 167 12.41 -14.10 6.31
N GLY A 168 13.65 -13.64 6.20
CA GLY A 168 14.83 -14.31 6.74
C GLY A 168 14.83 -14.35 8.26
N LEU A 169 14.41 -13.27 8.93
CA LEU A 169 14.23 -13.24 10.38
C LEU A 169 13.14 -14.21 10.82
N TYR A 170 12.00 -14.25 10.12
CA TYR A 170 10.94 -15.21 10.39
C TYR A 170 11.43 -16.64 10.17
N GLN A 171 12.18 -16.90 9.09
CA GLN A 171 12.76 -18.21 8.82
C GLN A 171 13.82 -18.61 9.86
N CYS A 172 14.57 -17.64 10.39
CA CYS A 172 15.59 -17.83 11.41
C CYS A 172 14.99 -18.05 12.80
N PHE A 173 13.89 -17.36 13.13
CA PHE A 173 13.25 -17.40 14.44
C PHE A 173 12.14 -18.45 14.55
N SER A 174 11.49 -18.76 13.43
CA SER A 174 10.36 -19.68 13.34
C SER A 174 10.77 -21.02 12.75
N GLN A 175 11.92 -21.54 13.16
CA GLN A 175 12.32 -22.92 12.85
C GLN A 175 11.63 -23.90 13.79
N ASP A 176 10.30 -23.89 13.78
CA ASP A 176 9.46 -24.99 14.22
C ASP A 176 8.14 -24.96 13.44
N ASN A 177 7.76 -26.14 12.96
CA ASN A 177 6.55 -26.50 12.22
C ASN A 177 6.63 -26.33 10.69
N ALA A 178 7.07 -27.43 10.06
CA ALA A 178 6.58 -27.86 8.77
C ALA A 178 5.03 -27.78 8.71
N ILE A 179 4.51 -26.62 8.34
CA ILE A 179 3.08 -26.42 8.00
C ILE A 179 2.81 -26.79 6.54
N ILE A 180 3.80 -27.33 5.83
CA ILE A 180 3.55 -28.12 4.63
C ILE A 180 3.19 -29.51 5.13
N LYS A 181 1.93 -29.71 5.53
CA LYS A 181 1.42 -31.07 5.72
C LYS A 181 1.52 -31.74 4.34
N HIS A 182 2.45 -32.68 4.19
CA HIS A 182 2.61 -33.42 2.95
C HIS A 182 1.26 -34.03 2.58
N THR A 183 0.78 -33.70 1.37
CA THR A 183 -0.48 -34.22 0.85
C THR A 183 -0.17 -35.31 -0.15
N VAL A 184 -0.65 -36.51 0.14
CA VAL A 184 -0.57 -37.64 -0.77
C VAL A 184 -1.85 -37.73 -1.60
N ARG A 185 -1.81 -38.42 -2.73
CA ARG A 185 -3.03 -38.71 -3.50
C ARG A 185 -3.67 -39.98 -2.96
N CYS A 186 -4.98 -39.94 -2.72
CA CYS A 186 -5.72 -41.13 -2.34
C CYS A 186 -5.72 -42.16 -3.48
N LYS A 187 -5.49 -43.45 -3.16
CA LYS A 187 -5.45 -44.57 -4.12
C LYS A 187 -6.74 -44.72 -4.94
N TYR A 188 -7.90 -44.46 -4.33
CA TYR A 188 -9.21 -44.69 -4.95
C TYR A 188 -9.75 -43.45 -5.68
N CYS A 189 -9.93 -42.34 -4.97
CA CYS A 189 -10.57 -41.14 -5.54
C CYS A 189 -9.61 -40.14 -6.21
N ARG A 190 -8.29 -40.35 -6.12
CA ARG A 190 -7.23 -39.46 -6.63
C ARG A 190 -7.27 -38.01 -6.14
N LYS A 191 -8.11 -37.68 -5.15
CA LYS A 191 -8.11 -36.38 -4.46
C LYS A 191 -6.92 -36.30 -3.50
N LYS A 192 -6.43 -35.07 -3.25
CA LYS A 192 -5.34 -34.80 -2.30
C LYS A 192 -5.85 -34.89 -0.87
N ILE A 193 -5.07 -35.53 0.00
CA ILE A 193 -5.41 -35.84 1.38
C ILE A 193 -4.13 -35.73 2.23
N PHE A 194 -4.28 -35.65 3.55
CA PHE A 194 -3.13 -35.66 4.45
C PHE A 194 -2.42 -37.02 4.47
N GLU A 195 -1.09 -37.01 4.52
CA GLU A 195 -0.26 -38.21 4.57
C GLU A 195 -0.61 -39.15 5.73
N LYS A 196 -0.94 -38.59 6.91
CA LYS A 196 -1.30 -39.35 8.12
C LYS A 196 -2.80 -39.71 8.20
N ALA A 197 -3.59 -39.53 7.14
CA ALA A 197 -5.03 -39.82 7.17
C ALA A 197 -5.33 -41.31 6.97
N LEU A 198 -5.83 -41.98 8.01
CA LEU A 198 -6.28 -43.39 7.96
C LEU A 198 -7.50 -43.58 7.04
N ARG A 199 -8.38 -42.58 6.96
CA ARG A 199 -9.60 -42.61 6.14
C ARG A 199 -9.68 -41.37 5.24
N CYS A 200 -10.03 -41.57 3.97
CA CYS A 200 -10.22 -40.48 3.04
C CYS A 200 -11.54 -39.73 3.30
N VAL A 201 -11.50 -38.41 3.45
CA VAL A 201 -12.70 -37.55 3.64
C VAL A 201 -13.65 -37.59 2.43
N PHE A 202 -13.11 -37.79 1.22
CA PHE A 202 -13.91 -37.68 -0.01
C PHE A 202 -14.57 -38.98 -0.46
N CYS A 203 -13.92 -40.13 -0.26
CA CYS A 203 -14.45 -41.43 -0.69
C CYS A 203 -14.68 -42.41 0.46
N SER A 204 -14.41 -42.01 1.71
CA SER A 204 -14.58 -42.84 2.92
C SER A 204 -13.78 -44.15 2.97
N SER A 205 -13.02 -44.47 1.92
CA SER A 205 -12.12 -45.61 1.88
C SER A 205 -10.99 -45.45 2.90
N TRP A 206 -10.58 -46.55 3.49
CA TRP A 206 -9.36 -46.65 4.25
C TRP A 206 -8.15 -46.65 3.31
N GLN A 207 -6.99 -46.31 3.86
CA GLN A 207 -5.74 -46.19 3.11
C GLN A 207 -4.63 -47.09 3.63
N ASP A 208 -4.92 -47.83 4.69
CA ASP A 208 -4.09 -48.87 5.29
C ASP A 208 -4.01 -50.14 4.43
N GLY A 209 -4.78 -50.22 3.34
CA GLY A 209 -4.75 -51.33 2.36
C GLY A 209 -5.67 -52.49 2.70
N ARG A 210 -6.55 -52.33 3.69
CA ARG A 210 -7.44 -53.41 4.14
C ARG A 210 -8.54 -53.78 3.15
N GLU A 211 -8.95 -52.85 2.29
CA GLU A 211 -9.89 -53.12 1.20
C GLU A 211 -9.28 -53.91 0.06
N ASP A 212 -7.95 -53.93 -0.04
CA ASP A 212 -7.23 -54.68 -1.07
C ASP A 212 -7.14 -56.18 -0.72
N LEU A 213 -7.49 -56.57 0.52
CA LEU A 213 -7.49 -57.98 0.92
C LEU A 213 -8.71 -58.72 0.37
N PRO A 214 -8.54 -59.97 -0.11
CA PRO A 214 -9.67 -60.82 -0.43
C PRO A 214 -10.54 -61.01 0.82
N PRO A 215 -11.88 -61.10 0.65
CA PRO A 215 -12.79 -61.28 1.76
C PRO A 215 -12.37 -62.53 2.55
N ALA A 216 -12.25 -62.40 3.86
CA ALA A 216 -11.96 -63.53 4.71
C ALA A 216 -12.99 -64.64 4.44
N PRO A 217 -12.57 -65.92 4.37
CA PRO A 217 -13.50 -67.03 4.32
C PRO A 217 -14.45 -66.86 5.51
N HIS A 218 -15.74 -66.82 5.22
CA HIS A 218 -16.78 -66.43 6.16
C HIS A 218 -16.60 -67.21 7.46
N ALA A 219 -16.18 -66.53 8.53
CA ALA A 219 -16.22 -67.13 9.83
C ALA A 219 -17.69 -67.48 10.11
N PRO A 220 -17.99 -68.71 10.55
CA PRO A 220 -19.36 -69.06 10.91
C PRO A 220 -19.89 -68.04 11.93
N PRO A 221 -21.18 -67.68 11.86
CA PRO A 221 -21.75 -66.69 12.75
C PRO A 221 -21.50 -67.11 14.21
N ALA A 222 -21.06 -66.15 15.02
CA ALA A 222 -20.83 -66.35 16.45
C ALA A 222 -22.08 -66.95 17.12
N PRO A 223 -21.93 -67.91 18.05
CA PRO A 223 -23.08 -68.43 18.78
C PRO A 223 -23.77 -67.28 19.53
N ARG A 224 -25.09 -67.22 19.36
CA ARG A 224 -25.98 -66.26 20.02
C ARG A 224 -26.05 -66.49 21.52
#